data_AF-A0A962B6Y2-F1
#
_entry.id   AF-A0A962B6Y2-F1
#
_cell.length_a   1.000
_cell.length_b   1.000
_cell.length_c   1.000
_cell.angle_alpha   90.00
_cell.angle_beta   90.00
_cell.angle_gamma   90.00
#
_symmetry.space_group_name_H-M   'P 1'
#
loop_
_entity.id
_entity.type
_entity.pdbx_description
1 polymer ?
#
loop_
_entity_poly.entity_id
_entity_poly.type
_entity_poly.pdbx_seq_one_letter_code
_entity_poly.pdbx_strand_id
1 'polypeptide(L)'
;MAMKVLLKLMFACSLSGTCLIGMAAMGPDPWGMLGVVVSVVVVASTLLRQLDLAALLIARIVGVLACLALGLLLLAGTIGGSFHLAPSNQMIAVGLALVAFSGCALFAFRLPKP
;
A
#
# COMPACT_ATOMS: atom_id res chain seq x y z
N MET A 1 5.87 20.99 -2.81
CA MET A 1 4.44 20.62 -2.68
C MET A 1 4.06 19.53 -3.67
N ALA A 2 4.35 19.71 -4.96
CA ALA A 2 4.06 18.74 -6.04
C ALA A 2 4.60 17.31 -5.77
N MET A 3 5.85 17.16 -5.32
CA MET A 3 6.45 15.83 -5.06
C MET A 3 5.67 15.01 -4.01
N LYS A 4 5.17 15.65 -2.95
CA LYS A 4 4.38 14.96 -1.91
C LYS A 4 3.05 14.45 -2.45
N VAL A 5 2.38 15.26 -3.28
CA VAL A 5 1.11 14.91 -3.92
C VAL A 5 1.32 13.75 -4.88
N LEU A 6 2.40 13.77 -5.67
CA LEU A 6 2.75 12.67 -6.57
C LEU A 6 2.93 11.35 -5.81
N LEU A 7 3.70 11.33 -4.72
CA LEU A 7 3.87 10.12 -3.91
C LEU A 7 2.55 9.63 -3.31
N LYS A 8 1.69 10.53 -2.82
CA LYS A 8 0.38 10.16 -2.28
C LYS A 8 -0.52 9.51 -3.34
N LEU A 9 -0.51 10.04 -4.56
CA LEU A 9 -1.25 9.48 -5.69
C LEU A 9 -0.67 8.11 -6.11
N MET A 10 0.66 7.98 -6.18
CA MET A 10 1.30 6.70 -6.46
C MET A 10 0.97 5.65 -5.39
N PHE A 11 1.00 6.04 -4.11
CA PHE A 11 0.62 5.17 -3.00
C PHE A 11 -0.86 4.77 -3.08
N ALA A 12 -1.77 5.71 -3.30
CA ALA A 12 -3.20 5.42 -3.40
C ALA A 12 -3.53 4.52 -4.59
N CYS A 13 -2.91 4.75 -5.74
CA CYS A 13 -3.07 3.91 -6.94
C CYS A 13 -2.51 2.49 -6.70
N SER A 14 -1.32 2.38 -6.10
CA SER A 14 -0.72 1.08 -5.79
C SER A 14 -1.54 0.32 -4.75
N LEU A 15 -2.04 1.00 -3.71
CA LEU A 15 -2.84 0.41 -2.64
C LEU A 15 -4.18 -0.10 -3.17
N SER A 16 -4.93 0.76 -3.88
CA SER A 16 -6.20 0.36 -4.49
C SER A 16 -6.02 -0.77 -5.49
N GLY A 17 -5.01 -0.70 -6.37
CA GLY A 17 -4.68 -1.77 -7.30
C GLY A 17 -4.39 -3.10 -6.60
N THR A 18 -3.55 -3.08 -5.56
CA THR A 18 -3.21 -4.29 -4.79
C THR A 18 -4.43 -4.87 -4.07
N CYS A 19 -5.28 -4.03 -3.47
CA CYS A 19 -6.50 -4.48 -2.82
C CYS A 19 -7.52 -5.06 -3.81
N LEU A 20 -7.68 -4.46 -4.99
CA LEU A 20 -8.57 -4.97 -6.04
C LEU A 20 -8.08 -6.31 -6.61
N ILE A 21 -6.77 -6.45 -6.86
CA ILE A 21 -6.16 -7.71 -7.28
C ILE A 21 -6.34 -8.79 -6.21
N GLY A 22 -6.14 -8.44 -4.94
CA GLY A 22 -6.35 -9.34 -3.81
C GLY A 22 -7.81 -9.83 -3.72
N MET A 23 -8.76 -8.90 -3.79
CA MET A 23 -10.19 -9.23 -3.78
C MET A 23 -10.61 -10.06 -5.00
N ALA A 24 -10.01 -9.82 -6.17
CA ALA A 24 -10.28 -10.63 -7.36
C ALA A 24 -9.73 -12.06 -7.24
N ALA A 25 -8.62 -12.26 -6.52
CA ALA A 25 -7.98 -13.56 -6.35
C ALA A 25 -8.57 -14.39 -5.20
N MET A 26 -8.95 -13.75 -4.09
CA MET A 26 -9.39 -14.43 -2.86
C MET A 26 -10.87 -14.21 -2.52
N GLY A 27 -11.58 -13.37 -3.28
CA GLY A 27 -12.95 -12.93 -3.02
C GLY A 27 -13.01 -11.62 -2.23
N PRO A 28 -14.20 -11.00 -2.14
CA PRO A 28 -14.39 -9.74 -1.42
C PRO A 28 -14.14 -9.94 0.08
N ASP A 29 -13.10 -9.29 0.59
CA ASP A 29 -12.72 -9.35 1.99
C ASP A 29 -12.80 -7.95 2.64
N PRO A 30 -13.14 -7.88 3.94
CA PRO A 30 -13.31 -6.60 4.63
C PRO A 30 -12.01 -5.78 4.70
N TRP A 31 -10.83 -6.41 4.65
CA TRP A 31 -9.55 -5.71 4.70
C TRP A 31 -9.20 -5.06 3.36
N GLY A 32 -9.47 -5.75 2.25
CA GLY A 32 -9.40 -5.21 0.90
C GLY A 32 -10.31 -3.99 0.73
N MET A 33 -11.58 -4.10 1.17
CA MET A 33 -12.51 -2.96 1.12
C MET A 33 -12.02 -1.77 1.95
N LEU A 34 -11.52 -2.03 3.17
CA LEU A 34 -10.96 -1.00 4.02
C LEU A 34 -9.72 -0.35 3.38
N GLY A 35 -8.86 -1.12 2.73
CA GLY A 35 -7.70 -0.62 1.99
C GLY A 35 -8.08 0.30 0.83
N VAL A 36 -9.17 -0.01 0.11
CA VAL A 36 -9.72 0.86 -0.93
C VAL A 36 -10.26 2.15 -0.33
N VAL A 37 -11.02 2.09 0.76
CA VAL A 37 -11.50 3.29 1.47
C VAL A 37 -10.33 4.18 1.91
N VAL A 38 -9.28 3.58 2.48
CA VAL A 38 -8.06 4.30 2.85
C VAL A 38 -7.42 4.99 1.64
N SER A 39 -7.36 4.33 0.49
CA SER A 39 -6.81 4.94 -0.72
C SER A 39 -7.58 6.20 -1.15
N VAL A 40 -8.92 6.16 -1.05
CA VAL A 40 -9.78 7.32 -1.34
C VAL A 40 -9.54 8.44 -0.35
N VAL A 41 -9.38 8.14 0.95
CA VAL A 41 -9.05 9.12 1.98
C VAL A 41 -7.69 9.78 1.71
N VAL A 42 -6.69 9.02 1.25
CA VAL A 42 -5.37 9.57 0.87
C VAL A 42 -5.46 10.48 -0.35
N VAL A 43 -6.30 10.16 -1.34
CA VAL A 43 -6.57 11.04 -2.48
C VAL A 43 -7.30 12.30 -2.01
N ALA A 44 -8.34 12.17 -1.17
CA ALA A 44 -9.08 13.31 -0.62
C ALA A 44 -8.17 14.24 0.22
N SER A 45 -7.16 13.69 0.89
CA SER A 45 -6.13 14.47 1.60
C SER A 45 -5.32 15.40 0.67
N THR A 46 -5.31 15.18 -0.64
CA THR A 46 -4.64 16.11 -1.58
C THR A 46 -5.39 17.43 -1.72
N LEU A 47 -6.71 17.43 -1.46
CA LEU A 47 -7.57 18.61 -1.48
C LEU A 47 -7.72 19.23 -0.08
N LEU A 48 -7.72 18.41 0.96
CA LEU A 48 -7.94 18.82 2.35
C LEU A 48 -6.64 18.81 3.17
N ARG A 49 -6.09 20.00 3.44
CA ARG A 49 -4.84 20.18 4.20
C ARG A 49 -4.88 19.64 5.63
N GLN A 50 -6.07 19.57 6.25
CA GLN A 50 -6.26 19.01 7.59
C GLN A 50 -6.06 17.48 7.64
N LEU A 51 -6.33 16.77 6.54
CA LEU A 51 -6.13 15.32 6.44
C LEU A 51 -4.69 14.94 6.08
N ASP A 52 -3.83 15.91 5.77
CA ASP A 52 -2.47 15.69 5.28
C ASP A 52 -1.64 14.84 6.24
N LEU A 53 -1.76 15.12 7.54
CA LEU A 53 -1.05 14.43 8.61
C LEU A 53 -1.57 13.00 8.80
N ALA A 54 -2.89 12.81 8.81
CA ALA A 54 -3.51 11.49 8.93
C ALA A 54 -3.13 10.60 7.75
N ALA A 55 -3.22 11.12 6.52
CA ALA A 55 -2.82 10.39 5.32
C ALA A 55 -1.33 10.01 5.32
N LEU A 56 -0.46 10.88 5.83
CA LEU A 56 0.97 10.60 5.96
C LEU A 56 1.24 9.47 6.96
N LEU A 57 0.58 9.49 8.12
CA LEU A 57 0.72 8.42 9.12
C LEU A 57 0.18 7.08 8.59
N ILE A 58 -1.00 7.10 7.97
CA ILE A 58 -1.60 5.89 7.40
C ILE A 58 -0.69 5.30 6.32
N ALA A 59 -0.21 6.11 5.38
CA ALA A 59 0.66 5.62 4.30
C ALA A 59 1.96 5.01 4.82
N ARG A 60 2.52 5.56 5.90
CA ARG A 60 3.70 5.01 6.57
C ARG A 60 3.43 3.67 7.25
N ILE A 61 2.35 3.58 8.01
CA ILE A 61 1.95 2.35 8.70
C ILE A 61 1.71 1.25 7.66
N VAL A 62 0.90 1.55 6.65
CA VAL A 62 0.59 0.62 5.56
C VAL A 62 1.84 0.25 4.76
N GLY A 63 2.77 1.18 4.53
CA GLY A 63 4.06 0.89 3.89
C GLY A 63 4.90 -0.13 4.68
N VAL A 64 4.98 0.02 6.00
CA VAL A 64 5.67 -0.94 6.87
C VAL A 64 4.97 -2.29 6.89
N LEU A 65 3.63 -2.30 6.99
CA LEU A 65 2.84 -3.53 6.91
C LEU A 65 3.05 -4.23 5.56
N ALA A 66 3.12 -3.48 4.46
CA ALA A 66 3.37 -4.03 3.12
C ALA A 66 4.77 -4.65 3.02
N CYS A 67 5.80 -4.04 3.61
CA CYS A 67 7.13 -4.63 3.73
C CYS A 67 7.09 -5.97 4.50
N LEU A 68 6.40 -6.00 5.65
CA LEU A 68 6.25 -7.22 6.45
C LEU A 68 5.48 -8.30 5.68
N ALA A 69 4.37 -7.94 5.04
CA ALA A 69 3.57 -8.86 4.24
C ALA A 69 4.36 -9.43 3.06
N LEU A 70 5.15 -8.61 2.37
CA LEU A 70 6.04 -9.05 1.30
C LEU A 70 7.12 -10.01 1.84
N GLY A 71 7.73 -9.68 2.98
CA GLY A 71 8.69 -10.56 3.65
C GLY A 71 8.09 -11.92 4.02
N LEU A 72 6.88 -11.92 4.58
CA LEU A 72 6.13 -13.14 4.87
C LEU A 72 5.77 -13.93 3.61
N LEU A 73 5.38 -13.25 2.53
CA LEU A 73 5.05 -13.89 1.25
C LEU A 73 6.28 -14.56 0.62
N LEU A 74 7.43 -13.90 0.64
CA LEU A 74 8.70 -14.47 0.19
C LEU A 74 9.13 -15.64 1.07
N LEU A 75 9.01 -15.51 2.40
CA LEU A 75 9.32 -16.59 3.33
C LEU A 75 8.41 -17.80 3.12
N ALA A 76 7.10 -17.58 2.89
CA ALA A 76 6.16 -18.62 2.53
C ALA A 76 6.56 -19.32 1.22
N GLY A 77 7.00 -18.54 0.22
CA GLY A 77 7.54 -19.06 -1.04
C GLY A 77 8.79 -19.93 -0.84
N THR A 78 9.70 -19.53 0.07
CA THR A 78 10.90 -20.32 0.38
C THR A 78 10.61 -21.61 1.15
N ILE A 79 9.67 -21.57 2.10
CA ILE A 79 9.32 -22.73 2.94
C ILE A 79 8.47 -23.74 2.14
N GLY A 80 7.67 -23.26 1.19
CA GLY A 80 6.90 -24.09 0.26
C GLY A 80 7.73 -24.93 -0.71
N GLY A 81 9.07 -24.83 -0.69
CA GLY A 81 10.00 -25.70 -1.42
C GLY A 81 10.04 -25.50 -2.93
N SER A 82 9.24 -24.58 -3.46
CA SER A 82 9.14 -24.29 -4.89
C SER A 82 8.75 -22.82 -5.03
N PHE A 83 9.65 -21.98 -5.55
CA PHE A 83 9.35 -20.59 -5.93
C PHE A 83 8.37 -20.49 -7.11
N HIS A 84 7.54 -21.51 -7.31
CA HIS A 84 6.44 -21.53 -8.24
C HIS A 84 5.23 -20.87 -7.58
N LEU A 85 5.35 -19.58 -7.31
CA LEU A 85 4.21 -18.78 -6.89
C LEU A 85 3.16 -18.81 -8.01
N ALA A 86 1.91 -19.07 -7.64
CA ALA A 86 0.78 -18.91 -8.56
C ALA A 86 0.82 -17.49 -9.16
N PRO A 87 0.41 -17.31 -10.43
CA PRO A 87 0.47 -16.01 -11.11
C PRO A 87 -0.26 -14.88 -10.36
N SER A 88 -1.32 -15.20 -9.62
CA SER A 88 -2.01 -14.27 -8.71
C SER A 88 -1.09 -13.75 -7.59
N ASN A 89 -0.30 -14.63 -6.96
CA ASN A 89 0.59 -14.28 -5.87
C ASN A 89 1.78 -13.44 -6.35
N GLN A 90 2.23 -13.64 -7.59
CA GLN A 90 3.24 -12.78 -8.21
C GLN A 90 2.72 -11.36 -8.41
N MET A 91 1.49 -11.20 -8.90
CA MET A 91 0.86 -9.89 -9.04
C MET A 91 0.67 -9.19 -7.68
N ILE A 92 0.26 -9.94 -6.64
CA ILE A 92 0.15 -9.41 -5.27
C ILE A 92 1.53 -8.99 -4.72
N ALA A 93 2.59 -9.77 -4.98
CA ALA A 93 3.94 -9.42 -4.56
C ALA A 93 4.42 -8.10 -5.18
N VAL A 94 4.18 -7.89 -6.48
CA VAL A 94 4.52 -6.64 -7.18
C VAL A 94 3.71 -5.48 -6.62
N GLY A 95 2.41 -5.67 -6.38
CA GLY A 95 1.56 -4.67 -5.75
C GLY A 95 2.05 -4.27 -4.36
N LEU A 96 2.35 -5.26 -3.51
CA LEU A 96 2.93 -5.05 -2.18
C LEU A 96 4.28 -4.32 -2.24
N ALA A 97 5.13 -4.64 -3.22
CA ALA A 97 6.41 -3.95 -3.41
C ALA A 97 6.20 -2.46 -3.75
N LEU A 98 5.23 -2.15 -4.63
CA LEU A 98 4.90 -0.77 -5.00
C LEU A 98 4.30 0.01 -3.81
N VAL A 99 3.41 -0.63 -3.04
CA VAL A 99 2.82 -0.03 -1.83
C VAL A 99 3.89 0.20 -0.76
N ALA A 100 4.76 -0.78 -0.53
CA ALA A 100 5.88 -0.67 0.40
C ALA A 100 6.83 0.47 -0.01
N PHE A 101 7.23 0.52 -1.28
CA PHE A 101 8.16 1.54 -1.76
C PHE A 101 7.56 2.94 -1.67
N SER A 102 6.32 3.13 -2.15
CA SER A 102 5.64 4.43 -2.11
C SER A 102 5.27 4.88 -0.70
N GLY A 103 4.82 3.97 0.18
CA GLY A 103 4.51 4.24 1.57
C GLY A 103 5.74 4.53 2.42
N CYS A 104 6.83 3.79 2.22
CA CYS A 104 8.10 4.02 2.90
C CYS A 104 8.78 5.31 2.41
N ALA A 105 8.70 5.64 1.12
CA ALA A 105 9.23 6.90 0.60
C ALA A 105 8.56 8.14 1.24
N LEU A 106 7.35 8.01 1.79
CA LEU A 106 6.69 9.07 2.56
C LEU A 106 7.29 9.29 3.97
N PHE A 107 8.16 8.40 4.48
CA PHE A 107 8.96 8.69 5.68
C PHE A 107 9.97 9.82 5.46
N ALA A 108 10.48 9.99 4.24
CA ALA A 108 11.44 11.04 3.91
C ALA A 108 10.86 12.46 4.06
N PHE A 109 9.53 12.60 4.05
CA PHE A 109 8.88 13.89 4.24
C PHE A 109 8.52 14.14 5.71
N ARG A 110 8.97 15.26 6.28
CA ARG A 110 8.59 15.62 7.66
C ARG A 110 7.07 15.78 7.80
N LEU A 111 6.55 15.31 8.95
CA LEU A 111 5.19 15.57 9.40
C LEU A 111 5.01 17.09 9.52
N PRO A 112 3.92 17.68 8.98
CA PRO A 112 3.60 19.07 9.27
C PRO A 112 3.44 19.23 10.79
N LYS A 113 4.09 20.25 11.38
CA LYS A 113 3.85 20.59 12.79
C LYS A 113 2.38 21.01 12.95
N PRO A 114 1.73 20.63 14.07
CA PRO A 114 0.35 21.03 14.36
C PRO A 114 0.21 22.55 14.41
#